data_AF-A0A9W9QPN5-F1
#
_entry.id   AF-A0A9W9QPN5-F1
#
_cell.length_a   1.000
_cell.length_b   1.000
_cell.length_c   1.000
_cell.angle_alpha   90.00
_cell.angle_beta   90.00
_cell.angle_gamma   90.00
#
_symmetry.space_group_name_H-M   'P 1'
#
loop_
_entity.id
_entity.type
_entity.pdbx_description
1 polymer ?
#
loop_
_entity_poly.entity_id
_entity_poly.type
_entity_poly.pdbx_seq_one_letter_code
_entity_poly.pdbx_strand_id
1 'polypeptide(L)'
;MDLQGKEARKEEGAEGPLEAYGAGGGRSKEYHKNEGRDSHNHDDRNSINPLRRRRPPFSYPHGPQRSPTATVTRPREPSPSPEAIGIPQALGLCSRDQRLLRKARRFPPVTKKTLSELDLPCIMGNINLRMDANFDRDLHFKPDLDGEKGKRKRKEAADYWDSLASEIAIYSFRALCADTDIEDVASSDGTRRTFDPRLPALFETLQDVIKTLVPERDHPTVMQNLEVPLLMQQIRKGVFDMLTLATWLAALLKTHCAPMRDEWADCMVEQIRKGSQSQDPKEIVNGLQTLFAILEAMKLDVANHQIRAFRVLLIEDTVPFLQEYFKGKMNRGSFQVEPAREWYLSVRSQTRQEDANDQKAPVEIDDTLKPLEALFRGISEQLLQFSSPADFPETFLFDSERLWQLRSTVQNLINLDIAWYIFESYVNKHKRYLSAPTETYSTFRSRIWSLMEDGMDLENRIVGNPDLNDDNPDYRGGKRWTQNMRCIALEIARFACAALQLDAVVADDVIAPIEEALEWHLTHESNLFAYFQEGMREKIMSATLTAAKRYLPLSPLAICESQRVSPSAVSAGAGSASAQPVTPQQLDIERIGMRLAHMGVLHWRVWAPLLYLRDEIATAELEPALI
;
A
#
# COMPACT_ATOMS: atom_id res chain seq x y z
N MET A 1 22.18 -45.73 22.24
CA MET A 1 20.97 -46.08 23.01
C MET A 1 20.44 -44.77 23.58
N ASP A 2 19.36 -44.14 23.15
CA ASP A 2 18.36 -44.26 22.09
C ASP A 2 17.78 -42.83 21.95
N LEU A 3 17.83 -42.16 20.80
CA LEU A 3 16.96 -42.19 19.61
C LEU A 3 15.62 -41.44 19.72
N GLN A 4 15.32 -40.73 18.61
CA GLN A 4 14.11 -40.00 18.17
C GLN A 4 14.02 -38.52 18.62
N GLY A 5 13.99 -37.49 17.75
CA GLY A 5 13.74 -37.38 16.31
C GLY A 5 12.43 -36.61 16.07
N LYS A 6 12.52 -35.34 15.63
CA LYS A 6 11.42 -34.63 14.93
C LYS A 6 11.97 -33.47 14.08
N GLU A 7 11.47 -33.44 12.84
CA GLU A 7 11.93 -32.71 11.67
C GLU A 7 11.80 -31.18 11.78
N ALA A 8 12.77 -30.46 11.21
CA ALA A 8 12.69 -29.03 10.96
C ALA A 8 11.76 -28.75 9.77
N ARG A 9 10.62 -28.13 10.04
CA ARG A 9 9.73 -27.57 9.01
C ARG A 9 10.40 -26.37 8.35
N LYS A 10 10.33 -26.35 7.02
CA LYS A 10 10.63 -25.20 6.14
C LYS A 10 9.95 -23.94 6.66
N GLU A 11 10.73 -22.89 6.93
CA GLU A 11 10.22 -21.53 7.07
C GLU A 11 9.76 -21.04 5.69
N GLU A 12 8.44 -21.00 5.50
CA GLU A 12 7.78 -20.27 4.42
C GLU A 12 7.88 -18.78 4.74
N GLY A 13 8.65 -18.04 3.94
CA GLY A 13 8.58 -16.59 3.91
C GLY A 13 7.20 -16.18 3.39
N ALA A 14 6.38 -15.62 4.28
CA ALA A 14 5.14 -14.94 3.92
C ALA A 14 5.48 -13.63 3.22
N GLU A 15 5.44 -13.62 1.89
CA GLU A 15 5.35 -12.40 1.10
C GLU A 15 3.91 -11.87 1.24
N GLY A 16 3.79 -10.60 1.66
CA GLY A 16 2.50 -9.91 1.74
C GLY A 16 2.03 -9.44 0.36
N PRO A 17 0.71 -9.23 0.17
CA PRO A 17 0.13 -9.00 -1.15
C PRO A 17 0.64 -7.71 -1.81
N LEU A 18 0.89 -7.78 -3.12
CA LEU A 18 1.12 -6.62 -3.97
C LEU A 18 -0.14 -5.73 -4.04
N GLU A 19 0.00 -4.46 -3.64
CA GLU A 19 -1.07 -3.45 -3.69
C GLU A 19 -1.18 -2.87 -5.13
N ALA A 20 -2.41 -2.70 -5.61
CA ALA A 20 -2.68 -1.99 -6.86
C ALA A 20 -2.52 -0.47 -6.62
N TYR A 21 -1.85 0.24 -7.54
CA TYR A 21 -1.60 1.67 -7.37
C TYR A 21 -2.81 2.48 -7.82
N GLY A 22 -3.28 3.37 -6.93
CA GLY A 22 -4.60 4.03 -6.94
C GLY A 22 -5.15 4.18 -5.51
N ALA A 23 -4.74 3.25 -4.63
CA ALA A 23 -4.74 3.38 -3.18
C ALA A 23 -3.61 4.31 -2.74
N GLY A 24 -3.88 5.25 -1.83
CA GLY A 24 -2.79 5.97 -1.20
C GLY A 24 -2.09 5.03 -0.21
N GLY A 25 -0.76 5.16 -0.12
CA GLY A 25 0.06 4.20 0.60
C GLY A 25 -0.38 4.01 2.05
N GLY A 26 -0.96 2.84 2.34
CA GLY A 26 -1.47 2.47 3.66
C GLY A 26 -0.46 1.62 4.42
N ARG A 27 0.18 2.19 5.45
CA ARG A 27 0.73 1.41 6.56
C ARG A 27 -0.44 0.86 7.37
N SER A 28 -0.90 -0.35 7.05
CA SER A 28 -1.59 -1.17 8.07
C SER A 28 -0.54 -1.59 9.09
N LYS A 29 -0.62 -1.09 10.32
CA LYS A 29 0.17 -1.62 11.44
C LYS A 29 -0.08 -3.13 11.50
N GLU A 30 0.97 -3.91 11.30
CA GLU A 30 0.96 -5.36 11.44
C GLU A 30 0.43 -5.72 12.83
N TYR A 31 -0.83 -6.15 12.90
CA TYR A 31 -1.34 -6.82 14.10
C TYR A 31 -0.62 -8.16 14.20
N HIS A 32 0.30 -8.24 15.17
CA HIS A 32 1.09 -9.41 15.44
C HIS A 32 0.23 -10.67 15.63
N LYS A 33 0.58 -11.69 14.86
CA LYS A 33 0.03 -13.05 14.91
C LYS A 33 0.55 -13.76 16.17
N ASN A 34 -0.18 -13.66 17.29
CA ASN A 34 0.01 -14.58 18.44
C ASN A 34 -0.97 -15.74 18.31
N GLU A 35 -0.65 -16.71 17.48
CA GLU A 35 -1.26 -18.05 17.55
C GLU A 35 -0.60 -18.83 18.68
N GLY A 36 -1.09 -18.61 19.90
CA GLY A 36 -0.78 -19.44 21.06
C GLY A 36 -1.52 -20.78 20.94
N ARG A 37 -0.76 -21.88 20.90
CA ARG A 37 -1.31 -23.24 21.02
C ARG A 37 -1.90 -23.43 22.41
N ASP A 38 -3.20 -23.70 22.47
CA ASP A 38 -3.86 -24.24 23.66
C ASP A 38 -3.34 -25.65 23.96
N SER A 39 -2.77 -25.82 25.15
CA SER A 39 -2.72 -27.11 25.83
C SER A 39 -3.09 -26.89 27.29
N HIS A 40 -4.26 -27.40 27.68
CA HIS A 40 -4.70 -27.53 29.06
C HIS A 40 -3.67 -28.26 29.92
N ASN A 41 -3.33 -27.69 31.08
CA ASN A 41 -3.34 -28.43 32.34
C ASN A 41 -3.43 -27.46 33.53
N HIS A 42 -4.34 -27.83 34.43
CA HIS A 42 -4.64 -27.22 35.71
C HIS A 42 -3.50 -27.50 36.72
N ASP A 43 -3.10 -26.52 37.55
CA ASP A 43 -3.07 -26.65 39.02
C ASP A 43 -2.42 -25.44 39.74
N ASP A 44 -2.84 -25.29 40.99
CA ASP A 44 -2.88 -24.11 41.86
C ASP A 44 -1.57 -23.58 42.49
N ARG A 45 -1.56 -22.24 42.67
CA ARG A 45 -1.11 -21.39 43.80
C ARG A 45 0.33 -21.40 44.39
N ASN A 46 0.78 -20.14 44.57
CA ASN A 46 1.48 -19.50 45.72
C ASN A 46 2.98 -19.13 45.63
N SER A 47 3.21 -17.84 45.36
CA SER A 47 3.84 -16.85 46.27
C SER A 47 5.33 -16.92 46.70
N ILE A 48 5.99 -15.74 46.52
CA ILE A 48 7.04 -15.11 47.36
C ILE A 48 8.53 -15.30 46.95
N ASN A 49 9.09 -14.23 46.35
CA ASN A 49 10.49 -13.79 46.45
C ASN A 49 10.79 -13.33 47.90
N PRO A 50 12.03 -13.31 48.46
CA PRO A 50 13.09 -12.41 47.93
C PRO A 50 14.57 -12.73 48.32
N LEU A 51 15.48 -11.85 47.84
CA LEU A 51 16.74 -11.33 48.48
C LEU A 51 18.13 -11.68 47.89
N ARG A 52 18.64 -10.67 47.18
CA ARG A 52 20.03 -10.17 47.05
C ARG A 52 20.79 -10.08 48.40
N ARG A 53 22.09 -10.41 48.42
CA ARG A 53 23.20 -9.56 48.97
C ARG A 53 24.63 -10.16 48.87
N ARG A 54 25.56 -9.33 48.33
CA ARG A 54 26.95 -8.97 48.78
C ARG A 54 28.03 -10.09 48.90
N ARG A 55 29.08 -10.12 48.04
CA ARG A 55 30.45 -9.47 48.12
C ARG A 55 31.40 -10.10 49.19
N PRO A 56 32.77 -10.02 49.15
CA PRO A 56 33.79 -9.86 48.08
C PRO A 56 35.00 -10.89 48.21
N PRO A 57 36.32 -10.54 48.32
CA PRO A 57 37.37 -10.61 47.28
C PRO A 57 38.59 -11.55 47.54
N PHE A 58 39.33 -11.85 46.45
CA PHE A 58 40.79 -12.07 46.34
C PHE A 58 41.52 -13.18 47.13
N SER A 59 42.25 -14.06 46.42
CA SER A 59 43.66 -14.42 46.71
C SER A 59 44.31 -15.23 45.57
N TYR A 60 45.41 -14.71 45.03
CA TYR A 60 46.49 -15.41 44.31
C TYR A 60 47.71 -15.37 45.25
N PRO A 61 48.69 -16.30 45.26
CA PRO A 61 49.66 -16.36 44.15
C PRO A 61 50.48 -17.66 43.89
N HIS A 62 51.18 -17.60 42.76
CA HIS A 62 52.41 -18.32 42.33
C HIS A 62 52.31 -19.69 41.61
N GLY A 63 52.81 -19.70 40.36
CA GLY A 63 52.86 -20.81 39.39
C GLY A 63 54.10 -21.71 39.50
N PRO A 64 54.66 -22.34 38.43
CA PRO A 64 54.52 -22.02 37.00
C PRO A 64 54.31 -23.22 36.02
N GLN A 65 54.15 -22.85 34.74
CA GLN A 65 54.51 -23.58 33.50
C GLN A 65 53.45 -24.39 32.71
N ARG A 66 53.24 -23.84 31.49
CA ARG A 66 52.97 -24.45 30.17
C ARG A 66 51.53 -24.80 29.81
N SER A 67 50.88 -23.81 29.21
CA SER A 67 49.66 -23.91 28.39
C SER A 67 49.93 -24.65 27.07
N PRO A 68 49.11 -25.63 26.67
CA PRO A 68 48.87 -25.93 25.26
C PRO A 68 47.82 -24.95 24.73
N THR A 69 48.13 -24.30 23.62
CA THR A 69 47.25 -23.44 22.83
C THR A 69 45.94 -24.15 22.47
N ALA A 70 44.81 -23.58 22.87
CA ALA A 70 43.48 -24.05 22.53
C ALA A 70 43.17 -23.79 21.04
N THR A 71 42.93 -24.86 20.30
CA THR A 71 42.40 -24.84 18.94
C THR A 71 40.97 -24.32 18.95
N VAL A 72 40.74 -23.16 18.35
CA VAL A 72 39.39 -22.60 18.13
C VAL A 72 38.71 -23.41 17.03
N THR A 73 37.77 -24.27 17.39
CA THR A 73 36.93 -24.99 16.43
C THR A 73 35.91 -24.02 15.82
N ARG A 74 36.11 -23.65 14.55
CA ARG A 74 35.15 -22.87 13.75
C ARG A 74 33.82 -23.65 13.60
N PRO A 75 32.67 -22.95 13.46
CA PRO A 75 31.41 -23.60 13.14
C PRO A 75 31.55 -24.31 11.79
N ARG A 76 31.23 -25.60 11.75
CA ARG A 76 31.33 -26.44 10.56
C ARG A 76 30.29 -25.97 9.54
N GLU A 77 30.72 -25.46 8.39
CA GLU A 77 29.84 -25.10 7.27
C GLU A 77 28.97 -26.31 6.88
N PRO A 78 27.70 -26.10 6.47
CA PRO A 78 26.82 -27.19 6.07
C PRO A 78 27.47 -28.01 4.95
N SER A 79 27.30 -29.33 5.03
CA SER A 79 27.81 -30.29 4.03
C SER A 79 27.39 -29.85 2.62
N PRO A 80 28.31 -29.87 1.63
CA PRO A 80 28.00 -29.43 0.27
C PRO A 80 26.88 -30.31 -0.32
N SER A 81 25.96 -29.68 -1.05
CA SER A 81 24.92 -30.39 -1.79
C SER A 81 25.57 -31.34 -2.82
N PRO A 82 24.88 -32.42 -3.23
CA PRO A 82 25.42 -33.37 -4.22
C PRO A 82 25.69 -32.73 -5.59
N GLU A 83 25.13 -31.54 -5.87
CA GLU A 83 25.30 -30.79 -7.12
C GLU A 83 26.27 -29.60 -6.98
N ALA A 84 26.91 -29.44 -5.81
CA ALA A 84 27.73 -28.28 -5.52
C ALA A 84 28.98 -28.22 -6.41
N ILE A 85 29.25 -27.03 -6.94
CA ILE A 85 30.34 -26.75 -7.88
C ILE A 85 31.50 -26.10 -7.10
N GLY A 86 32.71 -26.64 -7.25
CA GLY A 86 33.92 -26.04 -6.70
C GLY A 86 34.30 -24.74 -7.41
N ILE A 87 34.66 -23.72 -6.64
CA ILE A 87 35.13 -22.42 -7.16
C ILE A 87 36.62 -22.54 -7.54
N PRO A 88 36.99 -22.44 -8.83
CA PRO A 88 38.38 -22.55 -9.26
C PRO A 88 39.22 -21.36 -8.77
N GLN A 89 40.34 -21.62 -8.11
CA GLN A 89 41.24 -20.56 -7.63
C GLN A 89 41.89 -19.79 -8.79
N ALA A 90 42.16 -20.47 -9.91
CA ALA A 90 42.75 -19.90 -11.12
C ALA A 90 41.89 -18.79 -11.76
N LEU A 91 40.58 -18.75 -11.47
CA LEU A 91 39.67 -17.71 -11.98
C LEU A 91 39.88 -16.34 -11.29
N GLY A 92 40.61 -16.29 -10.16
CA GLY A 92 40.97 -15.03 -9.50
C GLY A 92 39.79 -14.21 -8.94
N LEU A 93 38.64 -14.83 -8.68
CA LEU A 93 37.44 -14.13 -8.17
C LEU A 93 37.73 -13.39 -6.86
N CYS A 94 37.26 -12.15 -6.76
CA CYS A 94 37.46 -11.36 -5.55
C CYS A 94 36.64 -11.91 -4.36
N SER A 95 36.97 -11.50 -3.14
CA SER A 95 36.27 -11.98 -1.93
C SER A 95 34.77 -11.63 -1.92
N ARG A 96 34.36 -10.54 -2.61
CA ARG A 96 32.95 -10.18 -2.76
C ARG A 96 32.20 -11.22 -3.60
N ASP A 97 32.73 -11.58 -4.76
CA ASP A 97 32.08 -12.51 -5.70
C ASP A 97 31.98 -13.92 -5.11
N GLN A 98 33.03 -14.38 -4.44
CA GLN A 98 33.03 -15.66 -3.72
C GLN A 98 32.01 -15.70 -2.57
N ARG A 99 31.71 -14.55 -1.96
CA ARG A 99 30.67 -14.43 -0.93
C ARG A 99 29.28 -14.42 -1.56
N LEU A 100 29.10 -13.72 -2.67
CA LEU A 100 27.84 -13.67 -3.41
C LEU A 100 27.45 -15.05 -3.94
N LEU A 101 28.37 -15.79 -4.56
CA LEU A 101 28.14 -17.16 -5.04
C LEU A 101 27.59 -18.10 -3.96
N ARG A 102 28.02 -17.92 -2.70
CA ARG A 102 27.58 -18.75 -1.56
C ARG A 102 26.32 -18.26 -0.85
N LYS A 103 26.05 -16.95 -0.86
CA LYS A 103 24.98 -16.34 -0.06
C LYS A 103 23.78 -15.84 -0.87
N ALA A 104 23.96 -15.52 -2.15
CA ALA A 104 22.87 -15.03 -3.00
C ALA A 104 21.80 -16.11 -3.17
N ARG A 105 20.55 -15.68 -3.42
CA ARG A 105 19.41 -16.57 -3.63
C ARG A 105 19.66 -17.55 -4.78
N ARG A 106 19.00 -18.71 -4.74
CA ARG A 106 19.17 -19.77 -5.75
C ARG A 106 18.26 -19.60 -6.97
N PHE A 107 17.10 -18.99 -6.77
CA PHE A 107 16.10 -18.71 -7.81
C PHE A 107 16.19 -17.25 -8.27
N PRO A 108 15.83 -16.96 -9.54
CA PRO A 108 15.78 -15.59 -10.03
C PRO A 108 14.72 -14.77 -9.29
N PRO A 109 14.81 -13.43 -9.33
CA PRO A 109 13.86 -12.54 -8.65
C PRO A 109 12.41 -12.71 -9.12
N VAL A 110 12.24 -13.05 -10.40
CA VAL A 110 10.95 -13.27 -11.04
C VAL A 110 10.74 -14.77 -11.24
N THR A 111 9.72 -15.31 -10.59
CA THR A 111 9.34 -16.73 -10.62
C THR A 111 7.84 -16.90 -10.84
N LYS A 112 7.39 -18.10 -11.19
CA LYS A 112 5.96 -18.42 -11.25
C LYS A 112 5.25 -18.12 -9.93
N LYS A 113 5.91 -18.37 -8.79
CA LYS A 113 5.35 -18.10 -7.46
C LYS A 113 5.24 -16.60 -7.17
N THR A 114 6.27 -15.81 -7.49
CA THR A 114 6.22 -14.35 -7.25
C THR A 114 5.20 -13.67 -8.17
N LEU A 115 4.89 -14.29 -9.31
CA LEU A 115 3.88 -13.80 -10.27
C LEU A 115 2.48 -14.40 -10.07
N SER A 116 2.30 -15.41 -9.20
CA SER A 116 0.99 -16.06 -9.04
C SER A 116 -0.05 -15.18 -8.35
N GLU A 117 0.39 -14.16 -7.61
CA GLU A 117 -0.54 -13.15 -7.05
C GLU A 117 -1.29 -12.37 -8.15
N LEU A 118 -0.72 -12.30 -9.35
CA LEU A 118 -1.30 -11.67 -10.53
C LEU A 118 -2.19 -12.63 -11.35
N ASP A 119 -2.42 -13.86 -10.87
CA ASP A 119 -3.32 -14.79 -11.52
C ASP A 119 -4.78 -14.44 -11.25
N LEU A 120 -5.66 -14.77 -12.21
CA LEU A 120 -7.08 -14.44 -12.14
C LEU A 120 -7.77 -14.87 -10.83
N PRO A 121 -7.54 -16.07 -10.26
CA PRO A 121 -8.16 -16.44 -8.99
C PRO A 121 -7.74 -15.53 -7.82
N CYS A 122 -6.47 -15.11 -7.79
CA CYS A 122 -5.96 -14.19 -6.77
C CYS A 122 -6.55 -12.79 -6.96
N ILE A 123 -6.62 -12.31 -8.20
CA ILE A 123 -7.28 -11.03 -8.55
C ILE A 123 -8.75 -11.04 -8.11
N MET A 124 -9.50 -12.09 -8.44
CA MET A 124 -10.92 -12.22 -8.09
C MET A 124 -11.16 -12.40 -6.59
N GLY A 125 -10.21 -12.98 -5.85
CA GLY A 125 -10.29 -13.13 -4.39
C GLY A 125 -9.78 -11.92 -3.60
N ASN A 126 -9.19 -10.93 -4.25
CA ASN A 126 -8.54 -9.80 -3.58
C ASN A 126 -9.57 -8.77 -3.11
N ILE A 127 -9.74 -8.66 -1.79
CA ILE A 127 -10.67 -7.71 -1.16
C ILE A 127 -10.28 -6.25 -1.41
N ASN A 128 -8.99 -5.91 -1.36
CA ASN A 128 -8.52 -4.54 -1.59
C ASN A 128 -8.83 -4.12 -3.03
N LEU A 129 -8.52 -5.00 -4.00
CA LEU A 129 -8.81 -4.74 -5.40
C LEU A 129 -10.30 -4.52 -5.66
N ARG A 130 -11.18 -5.31 -5.02
CA ARG A 130 -12.64 -5.13 -5.13
C ARG A 130 -13.11 -3.81 -4.56
N MET A 131 -12.62 -3.45 -3.37
CA MET A 131 -12.92 -2.16 -2.76
C MET A 131 -12.43 -1.02 -3.64
N ASP A 132 -11.17 -1.06 -4.08
CA ASP A 132 -10.57 -0.04 -4.94
C ASP A 132 -11.29 0.07 -6.28
N ALA A 133 -11.74 -1.03 -6.87
CA ALA A 133 -12.51 -1.03 -8.11
C ALA A 133 -13.85 -0.29 -7.99
N ASN A 134 -14.43 -0.14 -6.80
CA ASN A 134 -15.63 0.68 -6.61
C ASN A 134 -15.33 2.18 -6.73
N PHE A 135 -14.11 2.63 -6.39
CA PHE A 135 -13.79 4.05 -6.25
C PHE A 135 -12.80 4.59 -7.29
N ASP A 136 -11.86 3.78 -7.78
CA ASP A 136 -10.82 4.18 -8.73
C ASP A 136 -11.00 3.51 -10.08
N ARG A 137 -11.19 4.31 -11.15
CA ARG A 137 -11.38 3.83 -12.53
C ARG A 137 -10.09 3.36 -13.18
N ASP A 138 -8.97 3.98 -12.85
CA ASP A 138 -7.70 3.78 -13.54
C ASP A 138 -6.80 2.76 -12.79
N LEU A 139 -7.44 1.91 -11.98
CA LEU A 139 -6.84 0.83 -11.20
C LEU A 139 -6.01 -0.10 -12.10
N HIS A 140 -4.73 -0.20 -11.76
CA HIS A 140 -3.78 -1.10 -12.41
C HIS A 140 -2.69 -1.52 -11.42
N PHE A 141 -2.12 -2.70 -11.62
CA PHE A 141 -0.86 -3.09 -10.98
C PHE A 141 0.30 -2.29 -11.57
N LYS A 142 1.19 -1.84 -10.68
CA LYS A 142 2.48 -1.25 -11.00
C LYS A 142 3.60 -2.04 -10.34
N PRO A 143 4.82 -2.03 -10.89
CA PRO A 143 5.98 -2.56 -10.20
C PRO A 143 6.20 -1.83 -8.87
N ASP A 144 6.25 -2.56 -7.76
CA ASP A 144 6.56 -2.01 -6.44
C ASP A 144 8.07 -1.75 -6.31
N LEU A 145 8.49 -0.56 -6.72
CA LEU A 145 9.90 -0.13 -6.70
C LEU A 145 10.23 0.82 -5.55
N ASP A 146 9.22 1.24 -4.79
CA ASP A 146 9.33 2.31 -3.82
C ASP A 146 9.55 1.81 -2.38
N GLY A 147 9.99 2.72 -1.52
CA GLY A 147 10.25 2.44 -0.11
C GLY A 147 11.42 1.49 0.18
N GLU A 148 11.55 1.10 1.44
CA GLU A 148 12.62 0.21 1.89
C GLU A 148 12.49 -1.22 1.34
N LYS A 149 11.25 -1.70 1.16
CA LYS A 149 10.96 -3.01 0.57
C LYS A 149 11.42 -3.07 -0.89
N GLY A 150 11.09 -2.06 -1.70
CA GLY A 150 11.54 -1.97 -3.09
C GLY A 150 13.07 -1.84 -3.21
N LYS A 151 13.70 -1.04 -2.34
CA LYS A 151 15.18 -0.95 -2.25
C LYS A 151 15.82 -2.29 -1.91
N ARG A 152 15.25 -3.04 -0.95
CA ARG A 152 15.73 -4.37 -0.57
C ARG A 152 15.59 -5.37 -1.71
N LYS A 153 14.43 -5.42 -2.38
CA LYS A 153 14.20 -6.29 -3.55
C LYS A 153 15.21 -6.01 -4.67
N ARG A 154 15.46 -4.74 -5.01
CA ARG A 154 16.47 -4.35 -6.02
C ARG A 154 17.88 -4.81 -5.67
N LYS A 155 18.26 -4.68 -4.40
CA LYS A 155 19.57 -5.14 -3.93
C LYS A 155 19.70 -6.67 -4.04
N GLU A 156 18.70 -7.41 -3.60
CA GLU A 156 18.69 -8.88 -3.70
C GLU A 156 18.73 -9.36 -5.16
N ALA A 157 18.02 -8.67 -6.06
CA ALA A 157 18.08 -8.94 -7.49
C ALA A 157 19.47 -8.67 -8.06
N ALA A 158 20.11 -7.54 -7.73
CA ALA A 158 21.47 -7.23 -8.15
C ALA A 158 22.48 -8.28 -7.65
N ASP A 159 22.38 -8.68 -6.39
CA ASP A 159 23.24 -9.72 -5.80
C ASP A 159 23.06 -11.08 -6.51
N TYR A 160 21.84 -11.41 -6.94
CA TYR A 160 21.55 -12.60 -7.74
C TYR A 160 22.24 -12.55 -9.11
N TRP A 161 22.03 -11.47 -9.88
CA TRP A 161 22.60 -11.31 -11.23
C TRP A 161 24.13 -11.27 -11.20
N ASP A 162 24.75 -10.54 -10.25
CA ASP A 162 26.20 -10.53 -10.04
C ASP A 162 26.75 -11.94 -9.75
N SER A 163 26.03 -12.73 -8.94
CA SER A 163 26.41 -14.11 -8.64
C SER A 163 26.29 -15.04 -9.86
N LEU A 164 25.26 -14.83 -10.70
CA LEU A 164 25.05 -15.60 -11.92
C LEU A 164 26.15 -15.35 -12.95
N ALA A 165 26.63 -14.11 -13.07
CA ALA A 165 27.74 -13.77 -13.96
C ALA A 165 29.02 -14.51 -13.55
N SER A 166 29.26 -14.59 -12.23
CA SER A 166 30.39 -15.35 -11.68
C SER A 166 30.23 -16.87 -11.92
N GLU A 167 29.01 -17.39 -11.84
CA GLU A 167 28.69 -18.80 -12.14
C GLU A 167 28.93 -19.15 -13.62
N ILE A 168 28.50 -18.28 -14.55
CA ILE A 168 28.74 -18.45 -15.99
C ILE A 168 30.25 -18.45 -16.28
N ALA A 169 31.02 -17.54 -15.66
CA ALA A 169 32.47 -17.50 -15.81
C ALA A 169 33.13 -18.82 -15.36
N ILE A 170 32.63 -19.44 -14.29
CA ILE A 170 33.11 -20.75 -13.81
C ILE A 170 32.80 -21.86 -14.82
N TYR A 171 31.61 -21.86 -15.42
CA TYR A 171 31.27 -22.84 -16.47
C TYR A 171 32.16 -22.68 -17.70
N SER A 172 32.37 -21.44 -18.18
CA SER A 172 33.25 -21.17 -19.32
C SER A 172 34.68 -21.61 -19.04
N PHE A 173 35.22 -21.32 -17.86
CA PHE A 173 36.56 -21.75 -17.46
C PHE A 173 36.70 -23.28 -17.44
N ARG A 174 35.71 -23.98 -16.87
CA ARG A 174 35.71 -25.45 -16.80
C ARG A 174 35.63 -26.10 -18.17
N ALA A 175 34.83 -25.54 -19.08
CA ALA A 175 34.74 -26.04 -20.45
C ALA A 175 36.06 -25.87 -21.22
N LEU A 176 36.79 -24.76 -20.99
CA LEU A 176 38.10 -24.51 -21.59
C LEU A 176 39.21 -25.41 -21.00
N CYS A 177 39.10 -25.78 -19.72
CA CYS A 177 40.12 -26.56 -19.01
C CYS A 177 39.85 -28.07 -18.97
N ALA A 178 38.82 -28.56 -19.67
CA ALA A 178 38.34 -29.95 -19.58
C ALA A 178 39.39 -31.03 -19.96
N ASP A 179 40.44 -30.65 -20.69
CA ASP A 179 41.53 -31.55 -21.12
C ASP A 179 42.76 -31.54 -20.17
N THR A 180 42.77 -30.69 -19.16
CA THR A 180 43.84 -30.61 -18.15
C THR A 180 43.33 -31.15 -16.83
N ASP A 181 43.94 -32.23 -16.32
CA ASP A 181 43.76 -32.73 -14.96
C ASP A 181 44.26 -31.69 -13.93
N ILE A 182 43.53 -30.59 -13.78
CA ILE A 182 43.76 -29.64 -12.70
C ILE A 182 43.18 -30.31 -11.46
N GLU A 183 44.01 -31.07 -10.75
CA GLU A 183 43.70 -31.51 -9.39
C GLU A 183 43.24 -30.28 -8.59
N ASP A 184 42.00 -30.32 -8.08
CA ASP A 184 41.47 -29.34 -7.14
C ASP A 184 42.39 -29.30 -5.92
N VAL A 185 43.42 -28.45 -5.94
CA VAL A 185 44.37 -28.30 -4.83
C VAL A 185 43.56 -27.88 -3.62
N ALA A 186 43.42 -28.80 -2.67
CA ALA A 186 42.78 -28.56 -1.40
C ALA A 186 43.48 -27.36 -0.74
N SER A 187 42.73 -26.28 -0.51
CA SER A 187 43.16 -25.20 0.37
C SER A 187 43.68 -25.79 1.68
N SER A 188 44.76 -25.25 2.23
CA SER A 188 45.39 -25.75 3.47
C SER A 188 44.46 -25.71 4.71
N ASP A 189 43.23 -25.19 4.57
CA ASP A 189 42.16 -25.11 5.57
C ASP A 189 41.05 -26.19 5.39
N GLY A 190 41.21 -27.13 4.45
CA GLY A 190 40.29 -28.27 4.27
C GLY A 190 38.85 -27.94 3.81
N THR A 191 38.53 -26.66 3.62
CA THR A 191 37.22 -26.20 3.14
C THR A 191 37.25 -26.10 1.61
N ARG A 192 36.63 -27.06 0.91
CA ARG A 192 36.30 -26.89 -0.51
C ARG A 192 35.33 -25.69 -0.61
N ARG A 193 35.75 -24.63 -1.29
CA ARG A 193 34.88 -23.47 -1.56
C ARG A 193 33.90 -23.87 -2.66
N THR A 194 32.77 -24.46 -2.28
CA THR A 194 31.72 -24.85 -3.21
C THR A 194 30.56 -23.86 -3.18
N PHE A 195 29.75 -23.86 -4.24
CA PHE A 195 28.47 -23.16 -4.29
C PHE A 195 27.41 -24.02 -4.99
N ASP A 196 26.14 -23.75 -4.70
CA ASP A 196 25.03 -24.42 -5.37
C ASP A 196 24.71 -23.73 -6.71
N PRO A 197 24.61 -24.47 -7.83
CA PRO A 197 24.31 -23.88 -9.12
C PRO A 197 22.90 -23.28 -9.16
N ARG A 198 22.77 -22.16 -9.88
CA ARG A 198 21.53 -21.38 -10.09
C ARG A 198 20.99 -21.54 -11.51
N LEU A 199 21.86 -21.82 -12.47
CA LEU A 199 21.52 -21.87 -13.88
C LEU A 199 20.43 -22.91 -14.23
N PRO A 200 20.41 -24.13 -13.64
CA PRO A 200 19.30 -25.06 -13.87
C PRO A 200 17.95 -24.48 -13.42
N ALA A 201 17.90 -23.95 -12.20
CA ALA A 201 16.69 -23.34 -11.63
C ALA A 201 16.24 -22.11 -12.42
N LEU A 202 17.17 -21.34 -13.00
CA LEU A 202 16.86 -20.23 -13.90
C LEU A 202 16.09 -20.71 -15.14
N PHE A 203 16.56 -21.75 -15.82
CA PHE A 203 15.89 -22.28 -17.02
C PHE A 203 14.56 -22.95 -16.70
N GLU A 204 14.46 -23.68 -15.58
CA GLU A 204 13.19 -24.22 -15.09
C GLU A 204 12.18 -23.10 -14.84
N THR A 205 12.62 -22.05 -14.13
CA THR A 205 11.76 -20.88 -13.85
C THR A 205 11.34 -20.16 -15.12
N LEU A 206 12.27 -19.97 -16.08
CA LEU A 206 11.98 -19.37 -17.37
C LEU A 206 10.90 -20.15 -18.11
N GLN A 207 11.03 -21.48 -18.16
CA GLN A 207 10.05 -22.36 -18.79
C GLN A 207 8.67 -22.26 -18.11
N ASP A 208 8.65 -22.30 -16.77
CA ASP A 208 7.41 -22.21 -15.99
C ASP A 208 6.70 -20.87 -16.19
N VAL A 209 7.42 -19.75 -16.16
CA VAL A 209 6.84 -18.41 -16.34
C VAL A 209 6.29 -18.25 -17.75
N ILE A 210 7.04 -18.63 -18.80
CA ILE A 210 6.58 -18.53 -20.19
C ILE A 210 5.30 -19.36 -20.39
N LYS A 211 5.22 -20.57 -19.84
CA LYS A 211 4.00 -21.42 -19.93
C LYS A 211 2.76 -20.75 -19.33
N THR A 212 2.92 -19.87 -18.33
CA THR A 212 1.78 -19.10 -17.77
C THR A 212 1.38 -17.89 -18.62
N LEU A 213 2.23 -17.47 -19.55
CA LEU A 213 2.07 -16.25 -20.34
C LEU A 213 1.60 -16.55 -21.78
N VAL A 214 2.02 -17.68 -22.34
CA VAL A 214 1.68 -18.06 -23.72
C VAL A 214 0.53 -19.07 -23.77
N PRO A 215 -0.25 -19.12 -24.87
CA PRO A 215 -1.32 -20.09 -25.04
C PRO A 215 -0.79 -21.54 -25.10
N GLU A 216 -1.65 -22.51 -24.79
CA GLU A 216 -1.30 -23.95 -24.71
C GLU A 216 -0.67 -24.51 -26.00
N ARG A 217 -1.03 -23.95 -27.17
CA ARG A 217 -0.46 -24.36 -28.47
C ARG A 217 1.06 -24.20 -28.55
N ASP A 218 1.63 -23.23 -27.83
CA ASP A 218 3.06 -22.91 -27.88
C ASP A 218 3.86 -23.66 -26.79
N HIS A 219 3.17 -24.32 -25.84
CA HIS A 219 3.81 -25.05 -24.75
C HIS A 219 4.76 -26.17 -25.23
N PRO A 220 4.43 -26.99 -26.25
CA PRO A 220 5.34 -28.01 -26.74
C PRO A 220 6.66 -27.43 -27.26
N THR A 221 6.59 -26.33 -28.03
CA THR A 221 7.77 -25.64 -28.56
C THR A 221 8.62 -25.05 -27.44
N VAL A 222 8.00 -24.50 -26.39
CA VAL A 222 8.71 -24.00 -25.21
C VAL A 222 9.41 -25.13 -24.46
N MET A 223 8.76 -26.28 -24.26
CA MET A 223 9.38 -27.44 -23.59
C MET A 223 10.56 -28.01 -24.36
N GLN A 224 10.45 -28.06 -25.70
CA GLN A 224 11.51 -28.58 -26.56
C GLN A 224 12.75 -27.68 -26.58
N ASN A 225 12.56 -26.36 -26.70
CA ASN A 225 13.68 -25.42 -26.78
C ASN A 225 14.30 -25.10 -25.40
N LEU A 226 13.53 -25.23 -24.31
CA LEU A 226 14.00 -25.05 -22.93
C LEU A 226 14.12 -26.38 -22.18
N GLU A 227 14.70 -27.40 -22.81
CA GLU A 227 14.98 -28.69 -22.16
C GLU A 227 16.23 -28.57 -21.26
N VAL A 228 16.00 -28.34 -19.96
CA VAL A 228 17.04 -28.03 -18.97
C VAL A 228 18.20 -29.02 -18.94
N PRO A 229 17.99 -30.36 -18.97
CA PRO A 229 19.10 -31.32 -19.01
C PRO A 229 20.01 -31.14 -20.23
N LEU A 230 19.42 -30.90 -21.41
CA LEU A 230 20.15 -30.70 -22.67
C LEU A 230 20.93 -29.38 -22.64
N LEU A 231 20.29 -28.29 -22.21
CA LEU A 231 20.93 -26.99 -22.05
C LEU A 231 22.14 -27.07 -21.12
N MET A 232 21.96 -27.69 -19.94
CA MET A 232 23.06 -27.85 -18.98
C MET A 232 24.18 -28.76 -19.51
N GLN A 233 23.86 -29.76 -20.34
CA GLN A 233 24.86 -30.59 -21.01
C GLN A 233 25.68 -29.78 -22.01
N GLN A 234 25.04 -28.96 -22.83
CA GLN A 234 25.71 -28.10 -23.81
C GLN A 234 26.60 -27.06 -23.12
N ILE A 235 26.13 -26.46 -22.02
CA ILE A 235 26.87 -25.47 -21.23
C ILE A 235 28.12 -26.09 -20.61
N ARG A 236 28.01 -27.27 -19.99
CA ARG A 236 29.16 -27.97 -19.39
C ARG A 236 30.23 -28.34 -20.42
N LYS A 237 29.83 -28.60 -21.67
CA LYS A 237 30.72 -28.90 -22.78
C LYS A 237 31.22 -27.66 -23.54
N GLY A 238 30.74 -26.46 -23.20
CA GLY A 238 31.11 -25.21 -23.88
C GLY A 238 30.57 -25.08 -25.31
N VAL A 239 29.54 -25.85 -25.68
CA VAL A 239 28.94 -25.83 -27.04
C VAL A 239 27.57 -25.16 -27.09
N PHE A 240 27.15 -24.53 -25.98
CA PHE A 240 25.84 -23.90 -25.87
C PHE A 240 25.79 -22.57 -26.65
N ASP A 241 24.85 -22.47 -27.59
CA ASP A 241 24.60 -21.25 -28.35
C ASP A 241 23.44 -20.46 -27.74
N MET A 242 23.80 -19.53 -26.85
CA MET A 242 22.84 -18.62 -26.21
C MET A 242 22.20 -17.63 -27.21
N LEU A 243 22.88 -17.28 -28.31
CA LEU A 243 22.37 -16.30 -29.26
C LEU A 243 21.19 -16.87 -30.06
N THR A 244 21.29 -18.14 -30.47
CA THR A 244 20.18 -18.83 -31.14
C THR A 244 18.96 -18.95 -30.21
N LEU A 245 19.17 -19.34 -28.96
CA LEU A 245 18.08 -19.40 -27.97
C LEU A 245 17.45 -18.01 -27.73
N ALA A 246 18.26 -16.97 -27.58
CA ALA A 246 17.80 -15.60 -27.37
C ALA A 246 16.99 -15.07 -28.56
N THR A 247 17.42 -15.37 -29.79
CA THR A 247 16.72 -14.96 -31.02
C THR A 247 15.36 -15.65 -31.12
N TRP A 248 15.29 -16.95 -30.80
CA TRP A 248 14.03 -17.67 -30.73
C TRP A 248 13.10 -17.11 -29.63
N LEU A 249 13.63 -16.86 -28.42
CA LEU A 249 12.88 -16.23 -27.32
C LEU A 249 12.33 -14.87 -27.73
N ALA A 250 13.14 -14.03 -28.39
CA ALA A 250 12.69 -12.72 -28.88
C ALA A 250 11.55 -12.86 -29.89
N ALA A 251 11.63 -13.79 -30.84
CA ALA A 251 10.55 -14.04 -31.80
C ALA A 251 9.26 -14.51 -31.11
N LEU A 252 9.37 -15.40 -30.11
CA LEU A 252 8.24 -15.85 -29.30
C LEU A 252 7.61 -14.68 -28.53
N LEU A 253 8.42 -13.87 -27.85
CA LEU A 253 7.96 -12.73 -27.06
C LEU A 253 7.27 -11.68 -27.93
N LYS A 254 7.83 -11.30 -29.08
CA LYS A 254 7.20 -10.33 -30.01
C LYS A 254 5.85 -10.81 -30.56
N THR A 255 5.62 -12.13 -30.57
CA THR A 255 4.33 -12.70 -31.02
C THR A 255 3.23 -12.53 -29.96
N HIS A 256 3.58 -12.50 -28.68
CA HIS A 256 2.63 -12.51 -27.56
C HIS A 256 2.63 -11.23 -26.71
N CYS A 257 3.65 -10.39 -26.80
CA CYS A 257 3.77 -9.13 -26.09
C CYS A 257 3.09 -7.96 -26.81
N ALA A 258 2.92 -6.84 -26.10
CA ALA A 258 2.53 -5.58 -26.71
C ALA A 258 3.67 -5.02 -27.60
N PRO A 259 3.39 -4.42 -28.78
CA PRO A 259 4.42 -3.97 -29.72
C PRO A 259 5.45 -3.00 -29.13
N MET A 260 5.05 -2.21 -28.13
CA MET A 260 5.94 -1.29 -27.40
C MET A 260 7.06 -2.01 -26.61
N ARG A 261 6.97 -3.33 -26.42
CA ARG A 261 7.98 -4.15 -25.72
C ARG A 261 8.99 -4.78 -26.69
N ASP A 262 8.78 -4.68 -28.00
CA ASP A 262 9.64 -5.34 -28.99
C ASP A 262 11.09 -4.83 -28.93
N GLU A 263 11.26 -3.54 -28.65
CA GLU A 263 12.58 -2.91 -28.47
C GLU A 263 13.38 -3.55 -27.32
N TRP A 264 12.70 -4.01 -26.26
CA TRP A 264 13.36 -4.66 -25.12
C TRP A 264 13.83 -6.06 -25.52
N ALA A 265 13.05 -6.78 -26.32
CA ALA A 265 13.44 -8.08 -26.87
C ALA A 265 14.64 -7.95 -27.82
N ASP A 266 14.69 -6.88 -28.63
CA ASP A 266 15.85 -6.59 -29.47
C ASP A 266 17.09 -6.23 -28.65
N CYS A 267 16.93 -5.41 -27.61
CA CYS A 267 17.99 -5.05 -26.67
C CYS A 267 18.57 -6.29 -25.96
N MET A 268 17.71 -7.21 -25.50
CA MET A 268 18.11 -8.49 -24.92
C MET A 268 19.01 -9.29 -25.86
N VAL A 269 18.61 -9.44 -27.13
CA VAL A 269 19.38 -10.19 -28.13
C VAL A 269 20.73 -9.51 -28.39
N GLU A 270 20.76 -8.18 -28.46
CA GLU A 270 22.00 -7.42 -28.66
C GLU A 270 22.97 -7.55 -27.47
N GLN A 271 22.47 -7.48 -26.23
CA GLN A 271 23.27 -7.70 -25.02
C GLN A 271 23.91 -9.10 -25.01
N ILE A 272 23.14 -10.14 -25.36
CA ILE A 272 23.62 -11.51 -25.45
C ILE A 272 24.64 -11.68 -26.59
N ARG A 273 24.38 -11.06 -27.75
CA ARG A 273 25.31 -11.06 -28.90
C ARG A 273 26.65 -10.43 -28.50
N LYS A 274 26.62 -9.26 -27.88
CA LYS A 274 27.80 -8.55 -27.39
C LYS A 274 28.58 -9.41 -26.39
N GLY A 275 27.89 -9.97 -25.39
CA GLY A 275 28.52 -10.84 -24.38
C GLY A 275 29.15 -12.11 -24.97
N SER A 276 28.52 -12.71 -25.98
CA SER A 276 29.08 -13.86 -26.69
C SER A 276 30.33 -13.49 -27.52
N GLN A 277 30.32 -12.36 -28.22
CA GLN A 277 31.45 -11.89 -29.02
C GLN A 277 32.64 -11.44 -28.14
N SER A 278 32.37 -10.77 -27.02
CA SER A 278 33.40 -10.28 -26.11
C SER A 278 33.81 -11.30 -25.05
N GLN A 279 33.14 -12.47 -25.01
CA GLN A 279 33.28 -13.47 -23.93
C GLN A 279 33.09 -12.86 -22.52
N ASP A 280 32.19 -11.88 -22.40
CA ASP A 280 31.87 -11.23 -21.13
C ASP A 280 30.59 -11.83 -20.51
N PRO A 281 30.69 -12.58 -19.40
CA PRO A 281 29.54 -13.17 -18.75
C PRO A 281 28.57 -12.13 -18.20
N LYS A 282 29.01 -10.90 -17.90
CA LYS A 282 28.12 -9.84 -17.38
C LYS A 282 27.13 -9.37 -18.43
N GLU A 283 27.56 -9.22 -19.68
CA GLU A 283 26.66 -8.80 -20.76
C GLU A 283 25.63 -9.89 -21.11
N ILE A 284 26.01 -11.16 -21.01
CA ILE A 284 25.05 -12.28 -21.14
C ILE A 284 23.99 -12.21 -20.03
N VAL A 285 24.42 -11.96 -18.78
CA VAL A 285 23.51 -11.80 -17.65
C VAL A 285 22.62 -10.57 -17.79
N ASN A 286 23.12 -9.44 -18.31
CA ASN A 286 22.29 -8.28 -18.61
C ASN A 286 21.15 -8.64 -19.57
N GLY A 287 21.45 -9.43 -20.60
CA GLY A 287 20.42 -9.98 -21.50
C GLY A 287 19.40 -10.85 -20.78
N LEU A 288 19.85 -11.78 -19.92
CA LEU A 288 18.95 -12.60 -19.10
C LEU A 288 18.11 -11.76 -18.13
N GLN A 289 18.68 -10.69 -17.56
CA GLN A 289 17.96 -9.76 -16.71
C GLN A 289 16.87 -9.03 -17.51
N THR A 290 17.19 -8.54 -18.72
CA THR A 290 16.22 -7.92 -19.63
C THR A 290 15.10 -8.91 -19.99
N LEU A 291 15.42 -10.18 -20.25
CA LEU A 291 14.43 -11.24 -20.49
C LEU A 291 13.43 -11.36 -19.35
N PHE A 292 13.90 -11.52 -18.11
CA PHE A 292 13.01 -11.66 -16.95
C PHE A 292 12.21 -10.37 -16.66
N ALA A 293 12.77 -9.20 -16.95
CA ALA A 293 12.04 -7.93 -16.88
C ALA A 293 10.89 -7.86 -17.92
N ILE A 294 11.10 -8.39 -19.13
CA ILE A 294 10.02 -8.51 -20.14
C ILE A 294 8.92 -9.45 -19.64
N LEU A 295 9.28 -10.60 -19.06
CA LEU A 295 8.30 -11.58 -18.56
C LEU A 295 7.45 -11.02 -17.41
N GLU A 296 8.07 -10.30 -16.47
CA GLU A 296 7.36 -9.60 -15.40
C GLU A 296 6.41 -8.54 -15.96
N ALA A 297 6.89 -7.71 -16.89
CA ALA A 297 6.08 -6.69 -17.56
C ALA A 297 4.90 -7.30 -18.33
N MET A 298 5.13 -8.39 -19.06
CA MET A 298 4.09 -9.11 -19.80
C MET A 298 3.03 -9.68 -18.85
N LYS A 299 3.43 -10.22 -17.70
CA LYS A 299 2.48 -10.70 -16.69
C LYS A 299 1.63 -9.56 -16.12
N LEU A 300 2.25 -8.42 -15.85
CA LEU A 300 1.55 -7.21 -15.40
C LEU A 300 0.57 -6.71 -16.46
N ASP A 301 0.94 -6.73 -17.74
CA ASP A 301 0.06 -6.34 -18.85
C ASP A 301 -1.18 -7.25 -18.92
N VAL A 302 -1.00 -8.57 -18.79
CA VAL A 302 -2.10 -9.55 -18.72
C VAL A 302 -3.00 -9.29 -17.51
N ALA A 303 -2.43 -9.10 -16.33
CA ALA A 303 -3.20 -8.84 -15.11
C ALA A 303 -3.98 -7.52 -15.18
N ASN A 304 -3.37 -6.47 -15.74
CA ASN A 304 -4.00 -5.17 -15.94
C ASN A 304 -5.15 -5.24 -16.95
N HIS A 305 -4.96 -6.00 -18.03
CA HIS A 305 -6.04 -6.30 -18.96
C HIS A 305 -7.18 -7.05 -18.27
N GLN A 306 -6.86 -8.06 -17.44
CA GLN A 306 -7.85 -8.82 -16.67
C GLN A 306 -8.64 -7.93 -15.71
N ILE A 307 -7.98 -7.05 -14.94
CA ILE A 307 -8.68 -6.09 -14.06
C ILE A 307 -9.71 -5.28 -14.85
N ARG A 308 -9.31 -4.73 -16.01
CA ARG A 308 -10.21 -3.93 -16.85
C ARG A 308 -11.37 -4.76 -17.40
N ALA A 309 -11.11 -5.98 -17.85
CA ALA A 309 -12.11 -6.87 -18.41
C ALA A 309 -13.14 -7.34 -17.37
N PHE A 310 -12.68 -7.66 -16.14
CA PHE A 310 -13.52 -8.17 -15.06
C PHE A 310 -14.03 -7.08 -14.12
N ARG A 311 -13.69 -5.81 -14.34
CA ARG A 311 -14.04 -4.69 -13.45
C ARG A 311 -15.53 -4.64 -13.10
N VAL A 312 -16.40 -4.75 -14.10
CA VAL A 312 -17.85 -4.69 -13.91
C VAL A 312 -18.31 -5.81 -12.97
N LEU A 313 -17.79 -7.03 -13.17
CA LEU A 313 -18.10 -8.19 -12.34
C LEU A 313 -17.58 -8.01 -10.92
N LEU A 314 -16.35 -7.50 -10.74
CA LEU A 314 -15.78 -7.21 -9.42
C LEU A 314 -16.65 -6.22 -8.62
N ILE A 315 -17.15 -5.17 -9.27
CA ILE A 315 -17.99 -4.14 -8.65
C ILE A 315 -19.36 -4.69 -8.28
N GLU A 316 -20.08 -5.31 -9.23
CA GLU A 316 -21.42 -5.86 -8.98
C GLU A 316 -21.40 -6.94 -7.88
N ASP A 317 -20.37 -7.77 -7.85
CA ASP A 317 -20.19 -8.84 -6.87
C ASP A 317 -19.57 -8.37 -5.53
N THR A 318 -19.30 -7.08 -5.34
CA THR A 318 -18.60 -6.59 -4.14
C THR A 318 -19.39 -6.87 -2.86
N VAL A 319 -20.68 -6.53 -2.82
CA VAL A 319 -21.50 -6.68 -1.60
C VAL A 319 -21.64 -8.15 -1.15
N PRO A 320 -22.10 -9.11 -1.99
CA PRO A 320 -22.24 -10.50 -1.57
C PRO A 320 -20.89 -11.12 -1.16
N PHE A 321 -19.81 -10.81 -1.90
CA PHE A 321 -18.46 -11.25 -1.56
C PHE A 321 -18.03 -10.79 -0.17
N LEU A 322 -18.20 -9.50 0.14
CA LEU A 322 -17.81 -8.95 1.44
C LEU A 322 -18.65 -9.55 2.57
N GLN A 323 -19.95 -9.77 2.33
CA GLN A 323 -20.80 -10.40 3.33
C GLN A 323 -20.34 -11.82 3.67
N GLU A 324 -20.04 -12.65 2.67
CA GLU A 324 -19.53 -14.00 2.88
C GLU A 324 -18.16 -13.99 3.57
N TYR A 325 -17.26 -13.12 3.12
CA TYR A 325 -15.93 -12.95 3.68
C TYR A 325 -15.97 -12.60 5.18
N PHE A 326 -16.72 -11.55 5.54
CA PHE A 326 -16.79 -11.09 6.93
C PHE A 326 -17.57 -12.04 7.82
N LYS A 327 -18.64 -12.67 7.32
CA LYS A 327 -19.34 -13.74 8.05
C LYS A 327 -18.40 -14.89 8.38
N GLY A 328 -17.58 -15.32 7.41
CA GLY A 328 -16.54 -16.33 7.64
C GLY A 328 -15.45 -15.89 8.62
N LYS A 329 -15.11 -14.59 8.66
CA LYS A 329 -14.09 -14.04 9.56
C LYS A 329 -14.60 -13.91 11.01
N MET A 330 -15.86 -13.51 11.17
CA MET A 330 -16.59 -13.44 12.44
C MET A 330 -16.76 -14.83 13.06
N ASN A 331 -17.17 -15.83 12.26
CA ASN A 331 -17.32 -17.21 12.75
C ASN A 331 -16.00 -17.83 13.25
N ARG A 332 -14.86 -17.34 12.76
CA ARG A 332 -13.52 -17.76 13.19
C ARG A 332 -12.99 -16.99 14.40
N GLY A 333 -13.71 -15.99 14.90
CA GLY A 333 -13.26 -15.15 16.02
C GLY A 333 -12.06 -14.24 15.69
N SER A 334 -11.75 -14.05 14.41
CA SER A 334 -10.55 -13.34 13.94
C SER A 334 -10.79 -11.86 13.61
N PHE A 335 -11.95 -11.31 13.97
CA PHE A 335 -12.36 -9.93 13.69
C PHE A 335 -13.30 -9.41 14.77
N GLN A 336 -12.94 -8.28 15.40
CA GLN A 336 -13.65 -7.76 16.58
C GLN A 336 -14.69 -6.71 16.17
N VAL A 337 -15.91 -7.15 15.92
CA VAL A 337 -16.99 -6.29 15.41
C VAL A 337 -17.80 -5.58 16.50
N GLU A 338 -17.76 -6.06 17.74
CA GLU A 338 -18.63 -5.56 18.81
C GLU A 338 -18.34 -4.10 19.20
N PRO A 339 -17.09 -3.59 19.27
CA PRO A 339 -16.85 -2.17 19.53
C PRO A 339 -17.48 -1.25 18.48
N ALA A 340 -17.44 -1.66 17.20
CA ALA A 340 -18.08 -0.90 16.11
C ALA A 340 -19.62 -0.93 16.22
N ARG A 341 -20.18 -2.02 16.74
CA ARG A 341 -21.62 -2.14 17.01
C ARG A 341 -22.06 -1.23 18.14
N GLU A 342 -21.34 -1.24 19.26
CA GLU A 342 -21.61 -0.38 20.42
C GLU A 342 -21.54 1.10 20.04
N TRP A 343 -20.51 1.47 19.28
CA TRP A 343 -20.39 2.81 18.70
C TRP A 343 -21.63 3.21 17.89
N TYR A 344 -22.07 2.37 16.96
CA TYR A 344 -23.24 2.66 16.13
C TYR A 344 -24.53 2.80 16.97
N LEU A 345 -24.75 1.91 17.95
CA LEU A 345 -25.93 1.97 18.82
C LEU A 345 -25.95 3.24 19.68
N SER A 346 -24.79 3.69 20.16
CA SER A 346 -24.65 4.96 20.88
C SER A 346 -25.00 6.15 20.01
N VAL A 347 -24.53 6.17 18.75
CA VAL A 347 -24.87 7.25 17.81
C VAL A 347 -26.36 7.23 17.49
N ARG A 348 -26.94 6.04 17.32
CA ARG A 348 -28.37 5.88 17.02
C ARG A 348 -29.27 6.36 18.18
N SER A 349 -28.90 6.06 19.42
CA SER A 349 -29.65 6.52 20.59
C SER A 349 -29.58 8.04 20.75
N GLN A 350 -28.40 8.63 20.53
CA GLN A 350 -28.20 10.08 20.56
C GLN A 350 -29.03 10.79 19.48
N THR A 351 -28.98 10.30 18.23
CA THR A 351 -29.76 10.87 17.11
C THR A 351 -31.26 10.86 17.44
N ARG A 352 -31.76 9.76 17.98
CA ARG A 352 -33.17 9.63 18.39
C ARG A 352 -33.57 10.61 19.51
N GLN A 353 -32.64 10.89 20.42
CA GLN A 353 -32.87 11.85 21.51
C GLN A 353 -32.88 13.29 21.01
N GLU A 354 -32.00 13.61 20.06
CA GLU A 354 -31.94 14.92 19.40
C GLU A 354 -33.21 15.19 18.59
N ASP A 355 -33.68 14.20 17.81
CA ASP A 355 -34.94 14.28 17.05
C ASP A 355 -36.16 14.42 17.96
N ALA A 356 -36.15 13.83 19.16
CA ALA A 356 -37.25 13.95 20.12
C ALA A 356 -37.32 15.35 20.78
N ASN A 357 -36.20 16.06 20.86
CA ASN A 357 -36.12 17.40 21.41
C ASN A 357 -36.48 18.48 20.37
N ASP A 358 -36.21 18.23 19.10
CA ASP A 358 -36.54 19.13 17.99
C ASP A 358 -38.03 18.96 17.59
N GLN A 359 -38.92 19.77 18.17
CA GLN A 359 -40.37 19.76 17.94
C GLN A 359 -40.81 20.19 16.51
N LYS A 360 -39.96 20.03 15.49
CA LYS A 360 -40.34 20.23 14.09
C LYS A 360 -41.21 19.04 13.65
N ALA A 361 -42.37 19.37 13.09
CA ALA A 361 -43.45 18.46 12.70
C ALA A 361 -42.97 17.16 12.04
N PRO A 362 -43.70 16.03 12.22
CA PRO A 362 -43.34 14.76 11.60
C PRO A 362 -43.46 14.88 10.08
N VAL A 363 -42.36 15.23 9.42
CA VAL A 363 -42.18 14.90 8.01
C VAL A 363 -42.12 13.38 7.99
N GLU A 364 -42.94 12.75 7.15
CA GLU A 364 -42.87 11.31 6.85
C GLU A 364 -41.49 10.98 6.26
N ILE A 365 -40.46 10.95 7.10
CA ILE A 365 -39.17 10.37 6.77
C ILE A 365 -39.38 8.88 6.89
N ASP A 366 -39.31 8.19 5.75
CA ASP A 366 -39.25 6.75 5.63
C ASP A 366 -38.40 6.16 6.76
N ASP A 367 -39.05 5.48 7.73
CA ASP A 367 -38.40 4.93 8.93
C ASP A 367 -37.22 4.02 8.57
N THR A 368 -37.20 3.49 7.34
CA THR A 368 -36.13 2.69 6.74
C THR A 368 -34.80 3.44 6.59
N LEU A 369 -34.81 4.78 6.45
CA LEU A 369 -33.61 5.59 6.24
C LEU A 369 -32.95 6.06 7.53
N LYS A 370 -33.70 6.14 8.63
CA LYS A 370 -33.20 6.66 9.92
C LYS A 370 -31.99 5.89 10.47
N PRO A 371 -31.91 4.55 10.38
CA PRO A 371 -30.73 3.81 10.80
C PRO A 371 -29.47 4.19 10.01
N LEU A 372 -29.61 4.39 8.70
CA LEU A 372 -28.51 4.83 7.83
C LEU A 372 -28.12 6.30 8.08
N GLU A 373 -29.10 7.16 8.35
CA GLU A 373 -28.86 8.55 8.74
C GLU A 373 -28.03 8.64 10.03
N ALA A 374 -28.35 7.81 11.04
CA ALA A 374 -27.55 7.71 12.26
C ALA A 374 -26.09 7.32 11.96
N LEU A 375 -25.86 6.37 11.05
CA LEU A 375 -24.50 6.03 10.62
C LEU A 375 -23.78 7.25 10.03
N PHE A 376 -24.42 7.98 9.11
CA PHE A 376 -23.84 9.17 8.50
C PHE A 376 -23.57 10.29 9.51
N ARG A 377 -24.46 10.50 10.50
CA ARG A 377 -24.24 11.46 11.58
C ARG A 377 -22.98 11.09 12.38
N GLY A 378 -22.86 9.83 12.79
CA GLY A 378 -21.69 9.34 13.54
C GLY A 378 -20.37 9.49 12.80
N ILE A 379 -20.34 9.16 11.51
CA ILE A 379 -19.12 9.35 10.69
C ILE A 379 -18.82 10.83 10.51
N SER A 380 -19.84 11.65 10.22
CA SER A 380 -19.67 13.09 10.02
C SER A 380 -19.10 13.76 11.27
N GLU A 381 -19.53 13.37 12.48
CA GLU A 381 -18.91 13.82 13.73
C GLU A 381 -17.40 13.52 13.76
N GLN A 382 -16.99 12.31 13.40
CA GLN A 382 -15.57 11.93 13.36
C GLN A 382 -14.78 12.67 12.28
N LEU A 383 -15.41 13.08 11.17
CA LEU A 383 -14.78 13.92 10.14
C LEU A 383 -14.64 15.38 10.60
N LEU A 384 -15.56 15.88 11.43
CA LEU A 384 -15.70 17.30 11.77
C LEU A 384 -15.01 17.68 13.09
N GLN A 385 -14.90 16.77 14.06
CA GLN A 385 -14.30 17.06 15.37
C GLN A 385 -12.92 17.72 15.27
N PHE A 386 -12.63 18.64 16.19
CA PHE A 386 -11.39 19.41 16.21
C PHE A 386 -10.15 18.51 16.34
N SER A 387 -10.15 17.68 17.39
CA SER A 387 -9.11 16.68 17.63
C SER A 387 -9.32 15.46 16.74
N SER A 388 -8.23 14.87 16.27
CA SER A 388 -8.30 13.64 15.47
C SER A 388 -8.92 12.50 16.30
N PRO A 389 -9.83 11.68 15.72
CA PRO A 389 -10.21 10.43 16.37
C PRO A 389 -8.98 9.56 16.54
N ALA A 390 -9.01 8.64 17.51
CA ALA A 390 -8.00 7.61 17.62
C ALA A 390 -7.98 6.75 16.34
N ASP A 391 -9.15 6.24 15.95
CA ASP A 391 -9.37 5.48 14.71
C ASP A 391 -10.85 5.56 14.30
N PHE A 392 -11.14 5.29 13.02
CA PHE A 392 -12.51 5.00 12.56
C PHE A 392 -12.92 3.58 13.02
N PRO A 393 -14.24 3.26 13.10
CA PRO A 393 -14.69 1.92 13.49
C PRO A 393 -14.07 0.83 12.61
N GLU A 394 -13.72 -0.32 13.21
CA GLU A 394 -13.00 -1.42 12.51
C GLU A 394 -13.74 -1.93 11.27
N THR A 395 -15.07 -1.79 11.22
CA THR A 395 -15.90 -2.13 10.06
C THR A 395 -15.56 -1.31 8.80
N PHE A 396 -14.93 -0.14 8.96
CA PHE A 396 -14.42 0.70 7.88
C PHE A 396 -12.95 0.44 7.52
N LEU A 397 -12.35 -0.68 7.94
CA LEU A 397 -10.94 -1.01 7.70
C LEU A 397 -10.47 -0.72 6.25
N PHE A 398 -11.25 -1.13 5.26
CA PHE A 398 -10.92 -0.96 3.83
C PHE A 398 -11.28 0.42 3.24
N ASP A 399 -12.00 1.24 4.01
CA ASP A 399 -12.35 2.62 3.65
C ASP A 399 -11.64 3.67 4.54
N SER A 400 -10.87 3.23 5.53
CA SER A 400 -10.20 4.08 6.52
C SER A 400 -9.38 5.19 5.87
N GLU A 401 -8.57 4.86 4.87
CA GLU A 401 -7.75 5.85 4.17
C GLU A 401 -8.61 6.91 3.46
N ARG A 402 -9.71 6.49 2.82
CA ARG A 402 -10.64 7.39 2.13
C ARG A 402 -11.35 8.30 3.12
N LEU A 403 -11.72 7.80 4.29
CA LEU A 403 -12.30 8.58 5.38
C LEU A 403 -11.30 9.60 5.94
N TRP A 404 -10.03 9.23 6.11
CA TRP A 404 -8.97 10.16 6.50
C TRP A 404 -8.73 11.25 5.46
N GLN A 405 -8.73 10.91 4.16
CA GLN A 405 -8.65 11.90 3.08
C GLN A 405 -9.85 12.86 3.09
N LEU A 406 -11.07 12.34 3.31
CA LEU A 406 -12.26 13.18 3.46
C LEU A 406 -12.14 14.09 4.69
N ARG A 407 -11.71 13.56 5.84
CA ARG A 407 -11.49 14.34 7.06
C ARG A 407 -10.51 15.48 6.79
N SER A 408 -9.36 15.19 6.19
CA SER A 408 -8.37 16.21 5.84
C SER A 408 -8.97 17.30 4.94
N THR A 409 -9.74 16.90 3.93
CA THR A 409 -10.45 17.84 3.04
C THR A 409 -11.42 18.73 3.82
N VAL A 410 -12.27 18.14 4.67
CA VAL A 410 -13.26 18.86 5.48
C VAL A 410 -12.58 19.83 6.45
N GLN A 411 -11.53 19.40 7.15
CA GLN A 411 -10.78 20.24 8.08
C GLN A 411 -10.08 21.40 7.36
N ASN A 412 -9.55 21.17 6.15
CA ASN A 412 -8.98 22.22 5.32
C ASN A 412 -10.02 23.26 4.86
N LEU A 413 -11.25 22.83 4.56
CA LEU A 413 -12.33 23.76 4.24
C LEU A 413 -12.72 24.62 5.45
N ILE A 414 -12.81 24.03 6.64
CA ILE A 414 -13.08 24.79 7.88
C ILE A 414 -11.95 25.80 8.15
N ASN A 415 -10.70 25.39 8.01
CA ASN A 415 -9.55 26.28 8.19
C ASN A 415 -9.53 27.41 7.15
N LEU A 416 -9.93 27.13 5.91
CA LEU A 416 -10.09 28.14 4.86
C LEU A 416 -11.20 29.14 5.19
N ASP A 417 -12.33 28.68 5.73
CA ASP A 417 -13.43 29.56 6.15
C ASP A 417 -13.01 30.46 7.34
N ILE A 418 -12.24 29.92 8.28
CA ILE A 418 -11.62 30.69 9.37
C ILE A 418 -10.67 31.74 8.80
N ALA A 419 -9.79 31.37 7.87
CA ALA A 419 -8.84 32.29 7.23
C ALA A 419 -9.57 33.42 6.47
N TRP A 420 -10.64 33.07 5.76
CA TRP A 420 -11.50 34.04 5.09
C TRP A 420 -12.18 35.00 6.08
N TYR A 421 -12.68 34.48 7.20
CA TYR A 421 -13.27 35.32 8.24
C TYR A 421 -12.26 36.29 8.86
N ILE A 422 -11.02 35.85 9.10
CA ILE A 422 -9.95 36.71 9.60
C ILE A 422 -9.67 37.84 8.59
N PHE A 423 -9.60 37.52 7.30
CA PHE A 423 -9.46 38.51 6.23
C PHE A 423 -10.61 39.53 6.23
N GLU A 424 -11.86 39.06 6.21
CA GLU A 424 -13.03 39.95 6.22
C GLU A 424 -13.09 40.82 7.49
N SER A 425 -12.79 40.23 8.65
CA SER A 425 -12.73 40.94 9.93
C SER A 425 -11.66 42.03 9.91
N TYR A 426 -10.49 41.76 9.32
CA TYR A 426 -9.43 42.74 9.17
C TYR A 426 -9.86 43.91 8.27
N VAL A 427 -10.46 43.64 7.11
CA VAL A 427 -10.95 44.68 6.18
C VAL A 427 -12.07 45.51 6.81
N ASN A 428 -13.03 44.85 7.49
CA ASN A 428 -14.16 45.51 8.14
C ASN A 428 -13.73 46.41 9.31
N LYS A 429 -12.70 46.03 10.09
CA LYS A 429 -12.11 46.88 11.15
C LYS A 429 -11.59 48.21 10.59
N HIS A 430 -11.13 48.23 9.35
CA HIS A 430 -10.68 49.42 8.63
C HIS A 430 -11.83 50.18 7.92
N LYS A 431 -13.09 49.86 8.25
CA LYS A 431 -14.32 50.50 7.74
C LYS A 431 -14.44 50.47 6.21
N ARG A 432 -13.92 49.42 5.58
CA ARG A 432 -14.06 49.16 4.13
C ARG A 432 -14.88 47.89 3.91
N TYR A 433 -15.47 47.78 2.73
CA TYR A 433 -16.25 46.63 2.29
C TYR A 433 -15.70 46.08 0.97
N LEU A 434 -15.80 44.76 0.79
CA LEU A 434 -15.39 44.10 -0.45
C LEU A 434 -16.40 44.40 -1.57
N SER A 435 -15.93 44.94 -2.69
CA SER A 435 -16.79 45.26 -3.83
C SER A 435 -17.25 44.02 -4.61
N ALA A 436 -16.44 42.93 -4.62
CA ALA A 436 -16.74 41.67 -5.28
C ALA A 436 -16.34 40.45 -4.40
N PRO A 437 -17.12 40.12 -3.35
CA PRO A 437 -16.75 39.09 -2.37
C PRO A 437 -16.57 37.70 -2.99
N THR A 438 -17.44 37.28 -3.91
CA THR A 438 -17.42 35.93 -4.50
C THR A 438 -16.19 35.68 -5.39
N GLU A 439 -15.83 36.66 -6.23
CA GLU A 439 -14.63 36.57 -7.08
C GLU A 439 -13.34 36.62 -6.25
N THR A 440 -13.35 37.47 -5.21
CA THR A 440 -12.24 37.58 -4.26
C THR A 440 -12.06 36.29 -3.47
N TYR A 441 -13.15 35.65 -3.01
CA TYR A 441 -13.07 34.36 -2.34
C TYR A 441 -12.52 33.26 -3.25
N SER A 442 -12.96 33.23 -4.52
CA SER A 442 -12.46 32.24 -5.49
C SER A 442 -10.94 32.35 -5.71
N THR A 443 -10.43 33.58 -5.88
CA THR A 443 -8.99 33.83 -6.02
C THR A 443 -8.22 33.59 -4.73
N PHE A 444 -8.77 34.02 -3.59
CA PHE A 444 -8.23 33.77 -2.25
C PHE A 444 -8.04 32.27 -2.00
N ARG A 445 -9.12 31.50 -2.22
CA ARG A 445 -9.13 30.05 -2.11
C ARG A 445 -8.04 29.43 -2.97
N SER A 446 -7.97 29.77 -4.26
CA SER A 446 -6.99 29.18 -5.18
C SER A 446 -5.55 29.43 -4.73
N ARG A 447 -5.23 30.63 -4.20
CA ARG A 447 -3.88 30.95 -3.74
C ARG A 447 -3.53 30.22 -2.44
N ILE A 448 -4.42 30.23 -1.44
CA ILE A 448 -4.16 29.52 -0.19
C ILE A 448 -4.06 28.01 -0.43
N TRP A 449 -4.92 27.46 -1.28
CA TRP A 449 -4.91 26.04 -1.59
C TRP A 449 -3.60 25.61 -2.28
N SER A 450 -3.04 26.43 -3.18
CA SER A 450 -1.74 26.13 -3.81
C SER A 450 -0.60 26.00 -2.79
N LEU A 451 -0.59 26.84 -1.75
CA LEU A 451 0.39 26.74 -0.65
C LEU A 451 0.25 25.45 0.16
N MET A 452 -0.91 24.80 0.10
CA MET A 452 -1.17 23.52 0.76
C MET A 452 -0.89 22.30 -0.15
N GLU A 453 -0.79 22.53 -1.46
CA GLU A 453 -0.47 21.53 -2.48
C GLU A 453 1.05 21.39 -2.71
N ASP A 454 1.84 22.45 -2.53
CA ASP A 454 3.32 22.47 -2.74
C ASP A 454 4.12 21.52 -1.82
N GLY A 455 3.45 20.81 -0.90
CA GLY A 455 4.01 19.70 -0.10
C GLY A 455 3.64 18.30 -0.61
N MET A 456 3.05 18.19 -1.80
CA MET A 456 2.73 16.91 -2.46
C MET A 456 3.92 16.27 -3.20
N ASP A 457 5.11 16.90 -3.14
CA ASP A 457 6.31 16.23 -3.59
C ASP A 457 6.69 15.10 -2.62
N LEU A 458 6.77 13.92 -3.22
CA LEU A 458 7.08 12.58 -2.72
C LEU A 458 8.35 12.47 -1.84
N GLU A 459 9.05 13.57 -1.54
CA GLU A 459 10.32 13.61 -0.81
C GLU A 459 10.20 13.81 0.71
N ASN A 460 9.19 14.52 1.22
CA ASN A 460 9.12 14.83 2.66
C ASN A 460 8.62 13.68 3.55
N ARG A 461 8.31 12.49 3.00
CA ARG A 461 8.18 11.25 3.80
C ARG A 461 9.54 10.63 4.16
N ILE A 462 10.66 11.09 3.58
CA ILE A 462 11.96 10.40 3.64
C ILE A 462 12.92 11.01 4.68
N VAL A 463 12.65 12.19 5.24
CA VAL A 463 13.52 12.83 6.25
C VAL A 463 12.85 12.92 7.64
N GLY A 464 11.99 11.95 7.95
CA GLY A 464 11.68 11.64 9.35
C GLY A 464 12.89 10.93 9.97
N ASN A 465 13.66 11.65 10.77
CA ASN A 465 14.74 11.09 11.57
C ASN A 465 14.19 9.92 12.42
N PRO A 466 14.75 8.68 12.34
CA PRO A 466 14.19 7.51 13.03
C PRO A 466 14.19 7.61 14.56
N ASP A 467 14.93 8.58 15.12
CA ASP A 467 15.13 8.72 16.56
C ASP A 467 14.08 9.62 17.26
N LEU A 468 13.07 10.12 16.55
CA LEU A 468 11.93 10.83 17.14
C LEU A 468 10.64 10.08 16.79
N ASN A 469 10.10 9.35 17.76
CA ASN A 469 8.80 8.68 17.75
C ASN A 469 7.60 9.66 17.64
N ASP A 470 7.62 10.65 16.74
CA ASP A 470 6.42 11.43 16.36
C ASP A 470 5.90 10.95 14.99
N ASP A 471 5.60 9.66 14.92
CA ASP A 471 4.77 9.04 13.86
C ASP A 471 3.30 9.48 14.05
N ASN A 472 3.04 10.79 14.08
CA ASN A 472 1.68 11.34 14.06
C ASN A 472 1.43 11.92 12.66
N PRO A 473 0.82 11.17 11.73
CA PRO A 473 0.42 11.67 10.42
C PRO A 473 -0.38 12.98 10.56
N ASP A 474 -0.27 13.85 9.57
CA ASP A 474 -0.95 15.15 9.59
C ASP A 474 -2.47 15.01 9.38
N TYR A 475 -3.19 14.60 10.43
CA TYR A 475 -4.60 14.22 10.37
C TYR A 475 -5.61 15.40 10.28
N ARG A 476 -5.16 16.64 10.52
CA ARG A 476 -5.99 17.86 10.38
C ARG A 476 -5.61 18.70 9.14
N GLY A 477 -4.57 18.28 8.40
CA GLY A 477 -3.77 19.22 7.60
C GLY A 477 -3.08 20.28 8.46
N GLY A 478 -3.19 20.18 9.79
CA GLY A 478 -2.74 21.18 10.75
C GLY A 478 -1.22 21.34 10.75
N LYS A 479 -0.45 20.27 10.50
CA LYS A 479 1.00 20.40 10.32
C LYS A 479 1.31 21.21 9.05
N ARG A 480 0.57 21.03 7.94
CA ARG A 480 0.72 21.88 6.73
C ARG A 480 0.32 23.34 6.96
N TRP A 481 -0.83 23.58 7.60
CA TRP A 481 -1.27 24.95 7.93
C TRP A 481 -0.29 25.66 8.87
N THR A 482 0.25 24.95 9.88
CA THR A 482 1.25 25.52 10.80
C THR A 482 2.63 25.70 10.15
N GLN A 483 3.07 24.78 9.29
CA GLN A 483 4.32 24.92 8.53
C GLN A 483 4.28 26.11 7.55
N ASN A 484 3.13 26.34 6.91
CA ASN A 484 2.95 27.42 5.94
C ASN A 484 2.29 28.67 6.55
N MET A 485 2.19 28.75 7.89
CA MET A 485 1.44 29.79 8.60
C MET A 485 1.81 31.21 8.14
N ARG A 486 3.11 31.50 8.12
CA ARG A 486 3.64 32.80 7.71
C ARG A 486 3.33 33.13 6.24
N CYS A 487 3.41 32.14 5.35
CA CYS A 487 3.10 32.30 3.93
C CYS A 487 1.61 32.59 3.71
N ILE A 488 0.75 31.88 4.46
CA ILE A 488 -0.71 32.07 4.41
C ILE A 488 -1.08 33.45 4.96
N ALA A 489 -0.51 33.84 6.11
CA ALA A 489 -0.71 35.18 6.69
C ALA A 489 -0.29 36.29 5.73
N LEU A 490 0.84 36.10 5.03
CA LEU A 490 1.34 37.05 4.03
C LEU A 490 0.42 37.13 2.81
N GLU A 491 -0.14 36.04 2.31
CA GLU A 491 -1.15 36.08 1.25
C GLU A 491 -2.43 36.81 1.71
N ILE A 492 -2.94 36.51 2.91
CA ILE A 492 -4.09 37.21 3.47
C ILE A 492 -3.81 38.71 3.59
N ALA A 493 -2.61 39.08 4.06
CA ALA A 493 -2.18 40.47 4.16
C ALA A 493 -2.08 41.15 2.79
N ARG A 494 -1.63 40.46 1.73
CA ARG A 494 -1.66 40.96 0.35
C ARG A 494 -3.09 41.26 -0.12
N PHE A 495 -4.04 40.36 0.15
CA PHE A 495 -5.45 40.60 -0.15
C PHE A 495 -6.00 41.79 0.66
N ALA A 496 -5.65 41.91 1.94
CA ALA A 496 -6.06 43.03 2.78
C ALA A 496 -5.51 44.37 2.26
N CYS A 497 -4.22 44.46 1.94
CA CYS A 497 -3.61 45.67 1.37
C CYS A 497 -4.27 46.06 0.05
N ALA A 498 -4.54 45.09 -0.83
CA ALA A 498 -5.24 45.32 -2.10
C ALA A 498 -6.67 45.86 -1.87
N ALA A 499 -7.41 45.29 -0.93
CA ALA A 499 -8.77 45.74 -0.58
C ALA A 499 -8.79 47.14 0.07
N LEU A 500 -7.72 47.50 0.80
CA LEU A 500 -7.57 48.78 1.50
C LEU A 500 -6.90 49.87 0.65
N GLN A 501 -6.49 49.55 -0.59
CA GLN A 501 -5.73 50.46 -1.48
C GLN A 501 -4.41 50.95 -0.85
N LEU A 502 -3.76 50.08 -0.06
CA LEU A 502 -2.45 50.33 0.55
C LEU A 502 -1.32 49.98 -0.42
N ASP A 503 -0.09 50.37 -0.08
CA ASP A 503 1.11 50.10 -0.89
C ASP A 503 1.27 48.60 -1.22
N ALA A 504 1.88 48.32 -2.37
CA ALA A 504 2.09 46.96 -2.87
C ALA A 504 3.06 46.12 -2.01
N VAL A 505 3.87 46.78 -1.17
CA VAL A 505 4.76 46.14 -0.22
C VAL A 505 4.01 45.97 1.10
N VAL A 506 3.72 44.72 1.45
CA VAL A 506 3.06 44.39 2.71
C VAL A 506 4.06 44.53 3.86
N ALA A 507 3.76 45.43 4.80
CA ALA A 507 4.57 45.65 5.98
C ALA A 507 4.25 44.62 7.09
N ASP A 508 5.22 44.38 7.96
CA ASP A 508 5.13 43.34 9.00
C ASP A 508 4.05 43.62 10.05
N ASP A 509 3.72 44.89 10.26
CA ASP A 509 2.65 45.37 11.13
C ASP A 509 1.25 44.90 10.68
N VAL A 510 1.07 44.62 9.38
CA VAL A 510 -0.15 44.01 8.83
C VAL A 510 -0.11 42.48 8.98
N ILE A 511 1.05 41.85 8.80
CA ILE A 511 1.18 40.39 8.77
C ILE A 511 1.08 39.80 10.18
N ALA A 512 1.82 40.34 11.15
CA ALA A 512 1.86 39.84 12.53
C ALA A 512 0.47 39.63 13.18
N PRO A 513 -0.48 40.60 13.14
CA PRO A 513 -1.79 40.39 13.77
C PRO A 513 -2.65 39.36 13.04
N ILE A 514 -2.45 39.17 11.73
CA ILE A 514 -3.14 38.13 10.95
C ILE A 514 -2.56 36.76 11.30
N GLU A 515 -1.24 36.65 11.40
CA GLU A 515 -0.54 35.43 11.79
C GLU A 515 -0.91 34.97 13.19
N GLU A 516 -0.90 35.88 14.18
CA GLU A 516 -1.31 35.59 15.56
C GLU A 516 -2.77 35.10 15.63
N ALA A 517 -3.67 35.72 14.87
CA ALA A 517 -5.07 35.30 14.80
C ALA A 517 -5.23 33.91 14.16
N LEU A 518 -4.49 33.61 13.09
CA LEU A 518 -4.51 32.30 12.45
C LEU A 518 -3.95 31.23 13.39
N GLU A 519 -2.81 31.48 14.02
CA GLU A 519 -2.21 30.55 14.97
C GLU A 519 -3.21 30.23 16.09
N TRP A 520 -3.78 31.24 16.72
CA TRP A 520 -4.76 31.04 17.79
C TRP A 520 -5.97 30.21 17.36
N HIS A 521 -6.63 30.58 16.26
CA HIS A 521 -7.87 29.93 15.83
C HIS A 521 -7.67 28.54 15.20
N LEU A 522 -6.50 28.25 14.64
CA LEU A 522 -6.21 26.96 14.01
C LEU A 522 -5.63 25.92 14.99
N THR A 523 -5.04 26.35 16.11
CA THR A 523 -4.49 25.44 17.14
C THR A 523 -5.43 25.22 18.33
N HIS A 524 -6.49 26.02 18.48
CA HIS A 524 -7.47 25.89 19.57
C HIS A 524 -8.88 25.64 19.05
N GLU A 525 -9.67 24.89 19.83
CA GLU A 525 -11.11 24.73 19.62
C GLU A 525 -11.84 26.03 19.98
N SER A 526 -11.75 27.01 19.07
CA SER A 526 -12.32 28.33 19.25
C SER A 526 -13.82 28.35 18.92
N ASN A 527 -14.56 29.31 19.46
CA ASN A 527 -15.97 29.54 19.10
C ASN A 527 -16.16 29.74 17.58
N LEU A 528 -15.15 30.30 16.91
CA LEU A 528 -15.15 30.48 15.46
C LEU A 528 -15.05 29.13 14.73
N PHE A 529 -14.20 28.21 15.23
CA PHE A 529 -14.15 26.85 14.73
C PHE A 529 -15.50 26.15 14.91
N ALA A 530 -16.08 26.20 16.12
CA ALA A 530 -17.38 25.57 16.40
C ALA A 530 -18.50 26.12 15.48
N TYR A 531 -18.50 27.42 15.20
CA TYR A 531 -19.44 28.05 14.27
C TYR A 531 -19.33 27.48 12.85
N PHE A 532 -18.11 27.45 12.28
CA PHE A 532 -17.90 26.90 10.94
C PHE A 532 -18.06 25.38 10.88
N GLN A 533 -17.72 24.68 11.95
CA GLN A 533 -17.92 23.24 12.09
C GLN A 533 -19.41 22.88 11.99
N GLU A 534 -20.28 23.59 12.70
CA GLU A 534 -21.73 23.34 12.67
C GLU A 534 -22.32 23.69 11.30
N GLY A 535 -21.92 24.81 10.72
CA GLY A 535 -22.33 25.15 9.34
C GLY A 535 -21.86 24.14 8.30
N MET A 536 -20.67 23.55 8.49
CA MET A 536 -20.15 22.49 7.62
C MET A 536 -20.89 21.17 7.84
N ARG A 537 -21.24 20.84 9.08
CA ARG A 537 -22.04 19.67 9.47
C ARG A 537 -23.35 19.62 8.73
N GLU A 538 -24.15 20.69 8.81
CA GLU A 538 -25.46 20.76 8.17
C GLU A 538 -25.35 20.56 6.65
N LYS A 539 -24.40 21.25 6.01
CA LYS A 539 -24.21 21.19 4.56
C LYS A 539 -23.75 19.80 4.10
N ILE A 540 -22.76 19.19 4.78
CA ILE A 540 -22.27 17.83 4.45
C ILE A 540 -23.36 16.81 4.69
N MET A 541 -24.09 16.87 5.81
CA MET A 541 -25.18 15.93 6.10
C MET A 541 -26.29 16.03 5.06
N SER A 542 -26.71 17.24 4.70
CA SER A 542 -27.74 17.47 3.67
C SER A 542 -27.33 16.89 2.31
N ALA A 543 -26.10 17.18 1.86
CA ALA A 543 -25.56 16.66 0.61
C ALA A 543 -25.43 15.12 0.63
N THR A 544 -24.93 14.56 1.73
CA THR A 544 -24.73 13.12 1.91
C THR A 544 -26.06 12.37 1.89
N LEU A 545 -27.06 12.81 2.67
CA LEU A 545 -28.37 12.15 2.72
C LEU A 545 -29.10 12.24 1.37
N THR A 546 -28.96 13.37 0.66
CA THR A 546 -29.52 13.54 -0.68
C THR A 546 -28.90 12.56 -1.67
N ALA A 547 -27.58 12.42 -1.67
CA ALA A 547 -26.87 11.44 -2.51
C ALA A 547 -27.20 9.99 -2.10
N ALA A 548 -27.27 9.70 -0.80
CA ALA A 548 -27.57 8.36 -0.27
C ALA A 548 -28.97 7.89 -0.69
N LYS A 549 -29.99 8.75 -0.59
CA LYS A 549 -31.36 8.46 -1.08
C LYS A 549 -31.37 8.07 -2.55
N ARG A 550 -30.55 8.73 -3.37
CA ARG A 550 -30.39 8.40 -4.79
C ARG A 550 -29.66 7.08 -5.01
N TYR A 551 -28.69 6.73 -4.17
CA TYR A 551 -27.84 5.54 -4.33
C TYR A 551 -28.46 4.25 -3.79
N LEU A 552 -29.30 4.33 -2.78
CA LEU A 552 -29.95 3.16 -2.18
C LEU A 552 -30.68 2.22 -3.16
N PRO A 553 -31.41 2.69 -4.19
CA PRO A 553 -32.03 1.79 -5.18
C PRO A 553 -31.09 1.31 -6.29
N LEU A 554 -29.84 1.82 -6.37
CA LEU A 554 -28.93 1.56 -7.49
C LEU A 554 -28.02 0.34 -7.23
N SER A 555 -27.57 -0.35 -8.29
CA SER A 555 -26.51 -1.36 -8.13
C SER A 555 -25.17 -0.71 -7.74
N PRO A 556 -24.21 -1.43 -7.13
CA PRO A 556 -22.88 -0.90 -6.86
C PRO A 556 -22.22 -0.28 -8.09
N LEU A 557 -22.41 -0.90 -9.27
CA LEU A 557 -21.92 -0.35 -10.53
C LEU A 557 -22.59 0.99 -10.84
N ALA A 558 -23.91 1.07 -10.80
CA ALA A 558 -24.63 2.31 -11.08
C ALA A 558 -24.25 3.44 -10.10
N ILE A 559 -23.96 3.13 -8.84
CA ILE A 559 -23.41 4.11 -7.88
C ILE A 559 -22.02 4.58 -8.35
N CYS A 560 -21.12 3.66 -8.68
CA CYS A 560 -19.79 3.97 -9.21
C CYS A 560 -19.85 4.83 -10.49
N GLU A 561 -20.74 4.51 -11.42
CA GLU A 561 -20.92 5.29 -12.66
C GLU A 561 -21.51 6.68 -12.41
N SER A 562 -22.36 6.83 -11.40
CA SER A 562 -22.94 8.13 -11.03
C SER A 562 -21.89 9.14 -10.56
N GLN A 563 -20.74 8.67 -10.06
CA GLN A 563 -19.61 9.52 -9.66
C GLN A 563 -18.91 10.18 -10.88
N ARG A 564 -19.17 9.72 -12.11
CA ARG A 564 -18.56 10.25 -13.33
C ARG A 564 -19.15 11.60 -13.76
N VAL A 565 -20.39 11.88 -13.35
CA VAL A 565 -21.12 13.07 -13.78
C VAL A 565 -20.76 14.21 -12.84
N SER A 566 -20.25 15.32 -13.41
CA SER A 566 -19.98 16.52 -12.61
C SER A 566 -21.24 16.95 -11.86
N PRO A 567 -21.15 17.38 -10.58
CA PRO A 567 -22.32 17.79 -9.79
C PRO A 567 -23.19 18.82 -10.53
N SER A 568 -22.54 19.73 -11.28
CA SER A 568 -23.18 20.77 -12.09
C SER A 568 -24.04 20.27 -13.27
N ALA A 569 -23.88 19.03 -13.74
CA ALA A 569 -24.70 18.46 -14.82
C ALA A 569 -25.95 17.77 -14.27
N VAL A 570 -25.96 17.35 -13.01
CA VAL A 570 -27.10 16.70 -12.35
C VAL A 570 -28.18 17.73 -12.02
N SER A 571 -27.79 18.93 -11.61
CA SER A 571 -28.69 20.05 -11.28
C SER A 571 -29.31 20.73 -12.51
N ALA A 572 -28.73 20.57 -13.70
CA ALA A 572 -29.28 21.11 -14.96
C ALA A 572 -30.44 20.27 -15.54
N GLY A 573 -30.62 19.03 -15.09
CA GLY A 573 -31.69 18.13 -15.56
C GLY A 573 -33.07 18.38 -14.96
N ALA A 574 -33.15 19.14 -13.87
CA ALA A 574 -34.41 19.62 -13.31
C ALA A 574 -34.64 21.04 -13.85
N GLY A 575 -35.65 21.23 -14.70
CA GLY A 575 -35.90 22.45 -15.49
C GLY A 575 -36.21 23.73 -14.71
N SER A 576 -35.27 24.21 -13.89
CA SER A 576 -35.32 25.50 -13.20
C SER A 576 -34.49 26.53 -13.97
N ALA A 577 -35.18 27.52 -14.54
CA ALA A 577 -34.62 28.60 -15.36
C ALA A 577 -33.90 29.70 -14.55
N SER A 578 -33.36 29.38 -13.36
CA SER A 578 -32.60 30.33 -12.53
C SER A 578 -31.37 29.67 -11.91
N ALA A 579 -30.40 29.26 -12.72
CA ALA A 579 -29.12 28.77 -12.22
C ALA A 579 -28.28 29.97 -11.72
N GLN A 580 -28.28 30.22 -10.41
CA GLN A 580 -27.22 31.04 -9.81
C GLN A 580 -25.87 30.36 -10.00
N PRO A 581 -24.77 31.12 -10.17
CA PRO A 581 -23.44 30.53 -10.27
C PRO A 581 -23.13 29.75 -8.97
N VAL A 582 -22.94 28.44 -9.09
CA VAL A 582 -22.60 27.56 -7.97
C VAL A 582 -21.21 27.95 -7.46
N THR A 583 -21.07 28.19 -6.16
CA THR A 583 -19.78 28.58 -5.58
C THR A 583 -18.80 27.38 -5.56
N PRO A 584 -17.48 27.60 -5.65
CA PRO A 584 -16.49 26.52 -5.58
C PRO A 584 -16.62 25.66 -4.31
N GLN A 585 -16.91 26.30 -3.17
CA GLN A 585 -17.11 25.62 -1.89
C GLN A 585 -18.35 24.70 -1.91
N GLN A 586 -19.43 25.10 -2.57
CA GLN A 586 -20.61 24.26 -2.70
C GLN A 586 -20.32 22.99 -3.52
N LEU A 587 -19.51 23.10 -4.57
CA LEU A 587 -19.06 21.93 -5.35
C LEU A 587 -18.20 20.96 -4.53
N ASP A 588 -17.34 21.48 -3.64
CA ASP A 588 -16.55 20.63 -2.75
C ASP A 588 -17.45 19.86 -1.77
N ILE A 589 -18.42 20.56 -1.17
CA ILE A 589 -19.36 19.95 -0.23
C ILE A 589 -20.21 18.89 -0.92
N GLU A 590 -20.72 19.17 -2.12
CA GLU A 590 -21.45 18.19 -2.93
C GLU A 590 -20.57 16.96 -3.24
N ARG A 591 -19.31 17.17 -3.62
CA ARG A 591 -18.35 16.07 -3.87
C ARG A 591 -18.06 15.26 -2.61
N ILE A 592 -17.86 15.91 -1.46
CA ILE A 592 -17.65 15.25 -0.17
C ILE A 592 -18.89 14.41 0.17
N GLY A 593 -20.08 14.99 0.06
CA GLY A 593 -21.34 14.29 0.33
C GLY A 593 -21.57 13.10 -0.59
N MET A 594 -21.29 13.23 -1.89
CA MET A 594 -21.36 12.12 -2.85
C MET A 594 -20.38 10.99 -2.51
N ARG A 595 -19.13 11.31 -2.16
CA ARG A 595 -18.12 10.31 -1.77
C ARG A 595 -18.49 9.61 -0.46
N LEU A 596 -18.94 10.37 0.54
CA LEU A 596 -19.37 9.82 1.82
C LEU A 596 -20.59 8.92 1.65
N ALA A 597 -21.58 9.34 0.85
CA ALA A 597 -22.75 8.54 0.53
C ALA A 597 -22.41 7.24 -0.20
N HIS A 598 -21.47 7.30 -1.15
CA HIS A 598 -21.01 6.10 -1.87
C HIS A 598 -20.41 5.06 -0.90
N MET A 599 -19.46 5.48 -0.06
CA MET A 599 -18.87 4.60 0.96
C MET A 599 -19.93 4.11 1.94
N GLY A 600 -20.74 5.00 2.51
CA GLY A 600 -21.73 4.66 3.52
C GLY A 600 -22.83 3.72 3.02
N VAL A 601 -23.31 3.86 1.78
CA VAL A 601 -24.34 2.96 1.22
C VAL A 601 -23.77 1.57 0.96
N LEU A 602 -22.56 1.45 0.39
CA LEU A 602 -21.93 0.15 0.21
C LEU A 602 -21.62 -0.52 1.56
N HIS A 603 -21.09 0.25 2.51
CA HIS A 603 -20.84 -0.18 3.88
C HIS A 603 -22.13 -0.67 4.54
N TRP A 604 -23.22 0.08 4.42
CA TRP A 604 -24.52 -0.27 4.99
C TRP A 604 -25.04 -1.58 4.42
N ARG A 605 -24.94 -1.80 3.10
CA ARG A 605 -25.36 -3.06 2.47
C ARG A 605 -24.60 -4.28 2.98
N VAL A 606 -23.33 -4.11 3.36
CA VAL A 606 -22.53 -5.19 3.95
C VAL A 606 -22.85 -5.36 5.44
N TRP A 607 -22.75 -4.30 6.22
CA TRP A 607 -22.71 -4.37 7.68
C TRP A 607 -24.06 -4.24 8.39
N ALA A 608 -25.06 -3.63 7.76
CA ALA A 608 -26.38 -3.52 8.37
C ALA A 608 -26.98 -4.89 8.69
N PRO A 609 -27.07 -5.86 7.75
CA PRO A 609 -27.60 -7.18 8.06
C PRO A 609 -26.67 -8.02 8.95
N LEU A 610 -25.35 -7.82 8.85
CA LEU A 610 -24.38 -8.64 9.60
C LEU A 610 -24.21 -8.20 11.05
N LEU A 611 -24.38 -6.90 11.35
CA LEU A 611 -23.96 -6.31 12.62
C LEU A 611 -24.96 -5.31 13.19
N TYR A 612 -25.29 -4.26 12.44
CA TYR A 612 -26.01 -3.11 13.01
C TYR A 612 -27.49 -3.39 13.27
N LEU A 613 -28.14 -4.17 12.40
CA LEU A 613 -29.54 -4.57 12.50
C LEU A 613 -29.69 -6.05 12.89
N ARG A 614 -28.59 -6.72 13.29
CA ARG A 614 -28.54 -8.15 13.61
C ARG A 614 -29.68 -8.59 14.54
N ASP A 615 -29.91 -7.84 15.61
CA ASP A 615 -30.91 -8.17 16.62
C ASP A 615 -32.33 -7.92 16.12
N GLU A 616 -32.54 -6.87 15.31
CA GLU A 616 -33.85 -6.53 14.73
C GLU A 616 -34.28 -7.56 13.68
N ILE A 617 -33.33 -8.02 12.87
CA ILE A 617 -33.54 -9.10 11.89
C ILE A 617 -33.83 -10.41 12.63
N ALA A 618 -33.05 -10.74 13.67
CA ALA A 618 -33.30 -11.94 14.46
C ALA A 618 -34.70 -11.92 15.12
N THR A 619 -35.16 -10.77 15.62
CA THR A 619 -36.53 -10.64 16.17
C THR A 619 -37.60 -10.76 15.09
N ALA A 620 -37.40 -10.17 13.91
CA ALA A 620 -38.35 -10.24 12.79
C ALA A 620 -38.45 -11.65 12.18
N GLU A 621 -37.36 -12.44 12.20
CA GLU A 621 -37.37 -13.85 11.77
C GLU A 621 -38.07 -14.79 12.76
N LEU A 622 -38.16 -14.40 14.04
CA LEU A 622 -38.84 -15.17 15.09
C LEU A 622 -40.37 -14.91 15.14
N GLU A 623 -40.84 -13.73 14.72
CA GLU A 623 -42.27 -13.39 14.68
C GLU A 623 -43.15 -14.28 13.77
N PRO A 624 -42.75 -14.71 12.56
CA PRO A 624 -43.56 -15.60 11.73
C PRO A 624 -43.64 -17.05 12.23
N ALA A 625 -42.90 -17.43 13.28
CA ALA A 625 -42.94 -18.77 13.87
C ALA A 625 -43.94 -18.91 15.04
N LEU A 626 -44.63 -17.81 15.42
CA LEU A 626 -45.56 -17.75 16.56
C LEU A 626 -47.01 -17.42 16.18
N ILE A 627 -47.37 -17.50 14.89
CA ILE A 627 -48.74 -17.31 14.39
C ILE A 627 -49.33 -18.63 13.90
#